data_AF-A0A800JEP2-F1
#
_entry.id   AF-A0A800JEP2-F1
#
_cell.length_a   1.000
_cell.length_b   1.000
_cell.length_c   1.000
_cell.angle_alpha   90.00
_cell.angle_beta   90.00
_cell.angle_gamma   90.00
#
_symmetry.space_group_name_H-M   'P 1'
#
loop_
_entity.id
_entity.type
_entity.pdbx_description
1 polymer ?
#
loop_
_entity_poly.entity_id
_entity_poly.type
_entity_poly.pdbx_seq_one_letter_code
_entity_poly.pdbx_strand_id
1 'polypeptide(L)'
;MTRLVLFDIDGTLILTGGAGMKAFAEAFAEEFDLPHATEAMDFAGRTDRGLACQVFRANDIPPTEENFQRFTKAYTQRLAKHLPADNTQPLPGVVELLDAVEAMTAPPTLGLLTGNLPLGAELKLTHYHLWHRFEFGAFG
;
A
#
# COMPACT_ATOMS: atom_id res chain seq x y z
N MET A 1 -18.12 11.07 -23.20
CA MET A 1 -17.40 11.85 -22.17
C MET A 1 -16.66 10.83 -21.32
N THR A 2 -15.33 10.82 -21.35
CA THR A 2 -14.52 9.88 -20.55
C THR A 2 -14.53 10.33 -19.10
N ARG A 3 -14.83 9.41 -18.18
CA ARG A 3 -14.87 9.64 -16.74
C ARG A 3 -13.79 8.80 -16.08
N LEU A 4 -13.19 9.32 -15.01
CA LEU A 4 -12.15 8.65 -14.24
C LEU A 4 -12.58 8.58 -12.77
N VAL A 5 -12.46 7.41 -12.15
CA VAL A 5 -12.65 7.21 -10.72
C VAL A 5 -11.35 6.67 -10.14
N LEU A 6 -10.85 7.33 -9.09
CA LEU A 6 -9.62 6.97 -8.42
C LEU A 6 -9.92 6.47 -7.01
N PHE A 7 -9.37 5.31 -6.66
CA PHE A 7 -9.55 4.68 -5.36
C PHE A 7 -8.24 4.70 -4.55
N ASP A 8 -8.35 5.02 -3.27
CA ASP A 8 -7.33 4.63 -2.29
C ASP A 8 -7.48 3.14 -1.91
N ILE A 9 -6.48 2.56 -1.24
CA ILE A 9 -6.42 1.12 -0.92
C ILE A 9 -6.76 0.84 0.54
N ASP A 10 -5.89 1.24 1.47
CA ASP A 10 -5.99 0.84 2.88
C ASP A 10 -7.14 1.57 3.57
N GLY A 11 -8.08 0.81 4.14
CA GLY A 11 -9.28 1.38 4.77
C GLY A 11 -10.35 1.86 3.78
N THR A 12 -10.10 1.75 2.47
CA THR A 12 -11.06 2.06 1.41
C THR A 12 -11.50 0.81 0.67
N LEU A 13 -10.55 0.05 0.08
CA LEU A 13 -10.83 -1.19 -0.63
C LEU A 13 -10.63 -2.42 0.26
N ILE A 14 -9.65 -2.38 1.14
CA ILE A 14 -9.21 -3.54 1.92
C ILE A 14 -8.81 -3.15 3.35
N LEU A 15 -8.77 -4.14 4.23
CA LEU A 15 -8.15 -4.02 5.56
C LEU A 15 -7.13 -5.13 5.76
N THR A 16 -5.86 -4.75 5.88
CA THR A 16 -4.74 -5.70 6.00
C THR A 16 -4.44 -6.13 7.44
N GLY A 17 -5.22 -5.70 8.44
CA GLY A 17 -4.97 -6.02 9.84
C GLY A 17 -3.62 -5.51 10.38
N GLY A 18 -3.09 -4.44 9.78
CA GLY A 18 -1.79 -3.87 10.13
C GLY A 18 -0.59 -4.57 9.49
N ALA A 19 -0.79 -5.45 8.49
CA ALA A 19 0.32 -6.11 7.78
C ALA A 19 1.36 -5.13 7.22
N GLY A 20 0.90 -4.00 6.65
CA GLY A 20 1.77 -2.93 6.18
C GLY A 20 2.66 -2.35 7.29
N MET A 21 2.06 -1.99 8.42
CA MET A 21 2.81 -1.44 9.57
C MET A 21 3.84 -2.44 10.13
N LYS A 22 3.47 -3.72 10.25
CA LYS A 22 4.39 -4.78 10.71
C LYS A 22 5.58 -4.96 9.75
N ALA A 23 5.29 -5.08 8.45
CA ALA A 23 6.32 -5.21 7.43
C ALA A 23 7.24 -4.00 7.36
N PHE A 24 6.69 -2.80 7.54
CA PHE A 24 7.44 -1.55 7.57
C PHE A 24 8.39 -1.50 8.77
N ALA A 25 7.89 -1.83 9.97
CA ALA A 25 8.69 -1.90 11.20
C ALA A 25 9.84 -2.91 11.08
N GLU A 26 9.54 -4.13 10.63
CA GLU A 26 10.55 -5.18 10.45
C GLU A 26 11.58 -4.84 9.36
N ALA A 27 11.18 -4.13 8.30
CA ALA A 27 12.11 -3.66 7.28
C ALA A 27 13.15 -2.71 7.88
N PHE A 28 12.74 -1.76 8.73
CA PHE A 28 13.67 -0.86 9.41
C PHE A 28 14.49 -1.55 10.48
N ALA A 29 13.88 -2.45 11.26
CA ALA A 29 14.56 -3.21 12.29
C ALA A 29 15.74 -4.03 11.72
N GLU A 30 15.53 -4.73 10.61
CA GLU A 30 16.52 -5.68 10.10
C GLU A 30 17.46 -5.08 9.04
N GLU A 31 16.98 -4.20 8.15
CA GLU A 31 17.81 -3.65 7.06
C GLU A 31 18.62 -2.42 7.51
N PHE A 32 18.14 -1.69 8.53
CA PHE A 32 18.75 -0.44 8.99
C PHE A 32 19.15 -0.47 10.48
N ASP A 33 18.96 -1.59 11.18
CA ASP A 33 19.25 -1.75 12.61
C ASP A 33 18.47 -0.77 13.50
N LEU A 34 17.19 -0.52 13.15
CA LEU A 34 16.31 0.45 13.80
C LEU A 34 15.01 -0.19 14.34
N PRO A 35 15.07 -1.01 15.41
CA PRO A 35 13.94 -1.79 15.88
C PRO A 35 12.73 -0.98 16.39
N HIS A 36 12.95 0.27 16.81
CA HIS A 36 11.92 1.13 17.42
C HIS A 36 11.56 2.34 16.55
N ALA A 37 12.07 2.43 15.32
CA ALA A 37 11.94 3.62 14.49
C ALA A 37 10.49 4.01 14.13
N THR A 38 9.56 3.07 14.21
CA THR A 38 8.17 3.24 13.75
C THR A 38 7.14 3.32 14.87
N GLU A 39 7.54 3.14 16.13
CA GLU A 39 6.60 3.02 17.26
C GLU A 39 5.76 4.28 17.51
N ALA A 40 6.35 5.46 17.27
CA ALA A 40 5.68 6.76 17.44
C ALA A 40 5.13 7.33 16.13
N MET A 41 5.13 6.57 15.04
CA MET A 41 4.72 7.08 13.74
C MET A 41 3.21 6.97 13.54
N ASP A 42 2.60 8.07 13.10
CA ASP A 42 1.28 8.06 12.51
C ASP A 42 1.39 7.71 11.02
N PHE A 43 0.70 6.64 10.62
CA PHE A 43 0.67 6.12 9.25
C PHE A 43 -0.53 6.65 8.44
N ALA A 44 -1.59 7.13 9.11
CA ALA A 44 -2.86 7.41 8.44
C ALA A 44 -2.75 8.57 7.43
N GLY A 45 -3.19 8.33 6.19
CA GLY A 45 -3.20 9.34 5.12
C GLY A 45 -1.81 9.75 4.62
N ARG A 46 -0.77 8.97 4.90
CA ARG A 46 0.61 9.28 4.51
C ARG A 46 1.12 8.31 3.45
N THR A 47 2.14 8.77 2.72
CA THR A 47 2.82 7.98 1.71
C THR A 47 3.87 7.08 2.33
N ASP A 48 4.00 5.85 1.83
CA ASP A 48 5.03 4.89 2.24
C ASP A 48 6.42 5.51 2.10
N ARG A 49 6.68 6.20 0.97
CA ARG A 49 7.95 6.91 0.75
C ARG A 49 8.13 8.08 1.72
N GLY A 50 7.05 8.81 2.04
CA GLY A 50 7.08 9.92 2.99
C GLY A 50 7.38 9.46 4.42
N LEU A 51 6.79 8.34 4.83
CA LEU A 51 7.05 7.68 6.10
C LEU A 51 8.52 7.20 6.16
N ALA A 52 8.99 6.51 5.12
CA ALA A 52 10.38 6.02 5.08
C ALA A 52 11.38 7.18 5.13
N CYS A 53 11.10 8.27 4.39
CA CYS A 53 11.90 9.50 4.42
C CYS A 53 11.96 10.11 5.83
N GLN A 54 10.84 10.11 6.57
CA GLN A 54 10.82 10.58 7.95
C GLN A 54 11.71 9.73 8.85
N VAL A 55 11.63 8.39 8.76
CA VAL A 55 12.49 7.49 9.53
C VAL A 55 13.95 7.74 9.21
N PHE A 56 14.30 7.84 7.92
CA PHE A 56 15.67 8.11 7.52
C PHE A 56 16.21 9.40 8.15
N ARG A 57 15.46 10.50 8.03
CA ARG A 57 15.86 11.80 8.59
C ARG A 57 15.96 11.79 10.11
N ALA A 58 15.08 11.06 10.79
CA ALA A 58 15.08 10.98 12.25
C ALA A 58 16.29 10.19 12.81
N ASN A 59 16.96 9.39 11.97
CA ASN A 59 18.07 8.52 12.36
C ASN A 59 19.36 8.82 11.58
N ASP A 60 19.50 10.05 11.05
CA ASP A 60 20.67 10.53 10.31
C ASP A 60 21.07 9.66 9.09
N ILE A 61 20.10 8.94 8.51
CA ILE A 61 20.28 8.18 7.28
C ILE A 61 19.95 9.11 6.09
N PRO A 62 20.87 9.25 5.11
CA PRO A 62 20.58 10.03 3.91
C PRO A 62 19.43 9.40 3.11
N PRO A 63 18.36 10.15 2.74
CA PRO A 63 17.25 9.63 1.94
C PRO A 63 17.64 9.54 0.44
N THR A 64 18.68 8.75 0.16
CA THR A 64 19.16 8.46 -1.19
C THR A 64 18.28 7.43 -1.86
N GLU A 65 18.31 7.41 -3.20
CA GLU A 65 17.60 6.39 -3.98
C GLU A 65 18.04 4.97 -3.61
N GLU A 66 19.32 4.77 -3.29
CA GLU A 66 19.85 3.49 -2.80
C GLU A 66 19.17 3.05 -1.50
N ASN A 67 19.03 3.94 -0.51
CA ASN A 67 18.36 3.61 0.75
C ASN A 67 16.86 3.37 0.55
N PHE A 68 16.20 4.12 -0.34
CA PHE A 68 14.81 3.82 -0.72
C PHE A 68 14.65 2.46 -1.39
N GLN A 69 15.59 2.05 -2.25
CA GLN A 69 15.57 0.72 -2.89
C GLN A 69 15.77 -0.40 -1.87
N ARG A 70 16.73 -0.24 -0.94
CA ARG A 70 16.95 -1.16 0.18
C ARG A 70 15.70 -1.32 1.02
N PHE A 71 15.10 -0.20 1.44
CA PHE A 71 13.84 -0.19 2.18
C PHE A 71 12.70 -0.84 1.39
N THR A 72 12.49 -0.47 0.13
CA THR A 72 11.38 -0.98 -0.71
C THR A 72 11.48 -2.50 -0.87
N LYS A 73 12.68 -3.01 -1.11
CA LYS A 73 12.93 -4.46 -1.20
C LYS A 73 12.64 -5.16 0.12
N ALA A 74 13.17 -4.62 1.22
CA ALA A 74 12.98 -5.17 2.55
C ALA A 74 11.49 -5.19 2.96
N TYR A 75 10.80 -4.08 2.74
CA TYR A 75 9.38 -3.88 3.05
C TYR A 75 8.49 -4.86 2.26
N THR A 76 8.63 -4.92 0.94
CA THR A 76 7.73 -5.74 0.10
C THR A 76 7.90 -7.24 0.35
N GLN A 77 9.13 -7.71 0.62
CA GLN A 77 9.39 -9.10 1.03
C GLN A 77 8.70 -9.49 2.35
N ARG A 78 8.56 -8.54 3.29
CA ARG A 78 7.91 -8.76 4.57
C ARG A 78 6.40 -8.58 4.46
N LEU A 79 5.94 -7.62 3.67
CA LEU A 79 4.52 -7.39 3.42
C LEU A 79 3.83 -8.67 2.94
N ALA A 80 4.41 -9.35 1.96
CA ALA A 80 3.88 -10.61 1.44
C ALA A 80 3.70 -11.69 2.52
N LYS A 81 4.52 -11.68 3.59
CA LYS A 81 4.45 -12.65 4.70
C LYS A 81 3.41 -12.27 5.75
N HIS A 82 3.14 -10.97 5.92
CA HIS A 82 2.21 -10.46 6.93
C HIS A 82 0.78 -10.32 6.44
N LEU A 83 0.53 -10.42 5.14
CA LEU A 83 -0.83 -10.43 4.62
C LEU A 83 -1.62 -11.61 5.23
N PRO A 84 -2.86 -11.37 5.70
CA PRO A 84 -3.61 -12.37 6.46
C PRO A 84 -3.98 -13.58 5.60
N ALA A 85 -3.57 -14.77 6.03
CA ALA A 85 -3.85 -16.02 5.30
C ALA A 85 -5.32 -16.44 5.37
N ASP A 86 -6.03 -16.02 6.42
CA ASP A 86 -7.41 -16.36 6.73
C ASP A 86 -8.43 -15.32 6.23
N ASN A 87 -7.96 -14.15 5.79
CA ASN A 87 -8.81 -13.11 5.20
C ASN A 87 -8.26 -12.64 3.84
N THR A 88 -8.96 -13.02 2.78
CA THR A 88 -8.67 -12.59 1.41
C THR A 88 -9.82 -11.78 0.81
N GLN A 89 -10.82 -11.40 1.63
CA GLN A 89 -12.00 -10.68 1.15
C GLN A 89 -11.79 -9.16 1.29
N PRO A 90 -12.11 -8.36 0.25
CA PRO A 90 -12.18 -6.91 0.35
C PRO A 90 -13.13 -6.43 1.44
N LEU A 91 -13.12 -5.12 1.70
CA LEU A 91 -14.11 -4.51 2.58
C LEU A 91 -15.55 -4.76 2.07
N PRO A 92 -16.55 -4.86 2.96
CA PRO A 92 -17.93 -5.09 2.56
C PRO A 92 -18.44 -4.04 1.56
N GLY A 93 -19.07 -4.50 0.48
CA GLY A 93 -19.62 -3.62 -0.56
C GLY A 93 -18.63 -3.22 -1.66
N VAL A 94 -17.33 -3.52 -1.52
CA VAL A 94 -16.32 -3.12 -2.51
C VAL A 94 -16.51 -3.86 -3.83
N VAL A 95 -16.70 -5.18 -3.78
CA VAL A 95 -16.90 -5.99 -5.00
C VAL A 95 -18.18 -5.55 -5.71
N GLU A 96 -19.27 -5.40 -4.95
CA GLU A 96 -20.57 -4.97 -5.46
C GLU A 96 -20.52 -3.57 -6.08
N LEU A 97 -19.78 -2.64 -5.46
CA LEU A 97 -19.56 -1.30 -6.00
C LEU A 97 -18.80 -1.36 -7.33
N LEU A 98 -17.68 -2.09 -7.37
CA LEU A 98 -16.86 -2.18 -8.58
C LEU A 98 -17.64 -2.85 -9.72
N ASP A 99 -18.39 -3.93 -9.43
CA ASP A 99 -19.25 -4.62 -10.39
C ASP A 99 -20.34 -3.67 -10.94
N ALA A 100 -20.98 -2.89 -10.07
CA ALA A 100 -22.00 -1.93 -10.47
C ALA A 100 -21.45 -0.79 -11.33
N VAL A 101 -20.23 -0.32 -11.05
CA VAL A 101 -19.56 0.73 -11.83
C VAL A 101 -19.17 0.22 -13.22
N GLU A 102 -18.63 -0.99 -13.31
CA GLU A 102 -18.25 -1.61 -14.59
C GLU A 102 -19.45 -1.98 -15.46
N ALA A 103 -20.61 -2.28 -14.85
CA ALA A 103 -21.84 -2.60 -15.57
C ALA A 103 -22.58 -1.36 -16.15
N MET A 104 -22.10 -0.14 -15.90
CA MET A 104 -22.71 1.07 -16.46
C MET A 104 -22.64 1.09 -18.00
N THR A 105 -23.62 1.72 -18.67
CA THR A 105 -23.65 1.83 -20.14
C THR A 105 -22.40 2.52 -20.72
N ALA A 106 -21.77 3.39 -19.94
CA ALA A 106 -20.50 4.03 -20.24
C ALA A 106 -19.66 4.05 -18.95
N PRO A 107 -18.94 2.96 -18.63
CA PRO A 107 -18.21 2.85 -17.38
C PRO A 107 -17.03 3.82 -17.37
N PRO A 108 -16.70 4.43 -16.22
CA PRO A 108 -15.47 5.20 -16.07
C PRO A 108 -14.25 4.27 -16.12
N THR A 109 -13.09 4.82 -16.45
CA THR A 109 -11.81 4.15 -16.15
C THR A 109 -11.61 4.11 -14.64
N LEU A 110 -11.20 2.97 -14.11
CA LEU A 110 -10.85 2.78 -12.70
C LEU A 110 -9.34 2.84 -12.53
N GLY A 111 -8.87 3.69 -11.63
CA GLY A 111 -7.46 3.80 -11.29
C GLY A 111 -7.24 3.89 -9.78
N LEU A 112 -5.97 3.81 -9.39
CA LEU A 112 -5.55 3.94 -7.99
C LEU A 112 -4.98 5.34 -7.74
N LEU A 113 -5.27 5.89 -6.57
CA LEU A 113 -4.59 7.07 -6.02
C LEU A 113 -4.34 6.78 -4.54
N THR A 114 -3.12 6.35 -4.23
CA THR A 114 -2.80 5.77 -2.92
C THR A 114 -1.41 6.17 -2.44
N GLY A 115 -1.26 6.23 -1.12
CA GLY A 115 0.03 6.39 -0.45
C GLY A 115 0.82 5.10 -0.30
N ASN A 116 0.50 4.06 -1.08
CA ASN A 116 1.28 2.83 -1.11
C ASN A 116 2.37 2.92 -2.18
N LEU A 117 3.52 2.27 -1.92
CA LEU A 117 4.47 1.95 -2.99
C LEU A 117 3.80 1.06 -4.06
N PRO A 118 4.17 1.17 -5.35
CA PRO A 118 3.53 0.42 -6.43
C PRO A 118 3.47 -1.10 -6.18
N LEU A 119 4.61 -1.70 -5.80
CA LEU A 119 4.67 -3.13 -5.50
C LEU A 119 3.91 -3.51 -4.22
N GLY A 120 3.84 -2.59 -3.24
CA GLY A 120 3.04 -2.81 -2.04
C GLY A 120 1.54 -2.83 -2.35
N ALA A 121 1.08 -1.90 -3.18
CA ALA A 121 -0.28 -1.86 -3.70
C ALA A 121 -0.63 -3.12 -4.49
N GLU A 122 0.26 -3.55 -5.40
CA GLU A 122 0.06 -4.76 -6.20
C GLU A 122 -0.04 -6.02 -5.33
N LEU A 123 0.86 -6.21 -4.36
CA LEU A 123 0.83 -7.36 -3.45
C LEU A 123 -0.48 -7.40 -2.65
N LYS A 124 -0.88 -6.26 -2.09
CA LYS A 124 -2.13 -6.12 -1.36
C LYS A 124 -3.32 -6.46 -2.26
N LEU A 125 -3.49 -5.75 -3.38
CA LEU A 125 -4.67 -5.93 -4.23
C LEU A 125 -4.69 -7.29 -4.94
N THR A 126 -3.55 -7.93 -5.17
CA THR A 126 -3.50 -9.30 -5.68
C THR A 126 -4.03 -10.30 -4.64
N HIS A 127 -3.63 -10.14 -3.37
CA HIS A 127 -4.10 -10.97 -2.26
C HIS A 127 -5.63 -10.91 -2.08
N TYR A 128 -6.22 -9.74 -2.32
CA TYR A 128 -7.67 -9.51 -2.24
C TYR A 128 -8.41 -9.67 -3.57
N HIS A 129 -7.75 -10.18 -4.62
CA HIS A 129 -8.33 -10.40 -5.94
C HIS A 129 -8.88 -9.13 -6.62
N LEU A 130 -8.28 -7.97 -6.38
CA LEU A 130 -8.71 -6.67 -6.91
C LEU A 130 -7.74 -6.05 -7.92
N TRP A 131 -6.47 -6.46 -7.96
CA TRP A 131 -5.43 -5.77 -8.76
C TRP A 131 -5.82 -5.59 -10.24
N HIS A 132 -6.38 -6.65 -10.82
CA HIS A 132 -6.78 -6.69 -12.23
C HIS A 132 -7.94 -5.74 -12.60
N ARG A 133 -8.63 -5.16 -11.61
CA ARG A 133 -9.77 -4.24 -11.83
C ARG A 133 -9.33 -2.81 -12.12
N PHE A 134 -8.07 -2.46 -11.88
CA PHE A 134 -7.55 -1.09 -12.04
C PHE A 134 -6.61 -0.98 -13.23
N GLU A 135 -6.83 0.02 -14.09
CA GLU A 135 -6.08 0.20 -15.34
C GLU A 135 -4.71 0.85 -15.10
N PHE A 136 -4.61 1.74 -14.09
CA PHE A 136 -3.37 2.42 -13.73
C PHE A 136 -3.41 2.91 -12.28
N GLY A 137 -2.30 3.44 -11.79
CA GLY A 137 -2.23 4.05 -10.47
C GLY A 137 -1.27 5.23 -10.36
N ALA A 138 -1.60 6.16 -9.48
CA ALA A 138 -0.70 7.14 -8.90
C ALA A 138 -0.34 6.69 -7.47
N PHE A 139 0.96 6.48 -7.25
CA PHE A 139 1.52 5.87 -6.05
C PHE A 139 2.44 6.87 -5.33
N GLY A 140 2.61 6.72 -4.02
CA GLY A 140 3.50 7.59 -3.23
C GLY A 140 4.01 6.94 -1.97
#